data_AF-A0A645H641-F1
#
_entry.id   AF-A0A645H641-F1
#
_cell.length_a   1.000
_cell.length_b   1.000
_cell.length_c   1.000
_cell.angle_alpha   90.00
_cell.angle_beta   90.00
_cell.angle_gamma   90.00
#
_symmetry.space_group_name_H-M   'P 1'
#
loop_
_entity.id
_entity.type
_entity.pdbx_description
1 polymer ?
#
loop_
_entity_poly.entity_id
_entity_poly.type
_entity_poly.pdbx_seq_one_letter_code
_entity_poly.pdbx_strand_id
1 'polypeptide(L)'
;MARYKGVLKTAVNGAKTLDFLEDGDKILISEGCTHHRQCDDIGTVKLPQWIKSYTNKNVKFEFTSGNDFPDNLTSYQLVVHCGGCMLNEKEMKYRQRFAAESNIPFTNYGILIAFMQGILQRSISVFPEFLSEMKPPS
;
A
#
# COMPACT_ATOMS: atom_id res chain seq x y z
N MET A 1 3.52 -9.28 18.87
CA MET A 1 2.12 -8.78 18.82
C MET A 1 2.03 -7.27 18.57
N ALA A 2 2.58 -6.39 19.42
CA ALA A 2 2.52 -4.93 19.21
C ALA A 2 3.08 -4.45 17.86
N ARG A 3 4.15 -5.07 17.36
CA ARG A 3 4.74 -4.76 16.06
C ARG A 3 3.84 -5.14 14.88
N TYR A 4 3.20 -6.30 14.94
CA TYR A 4 2.21 -6.71 13.93
C TYR A 4 1.01 -5.75 13.94
N LYS A 5 0.63 -5.30 15.15
CA LYS A 5 -0.38 -4.27 15.35
C LYS A 5 -0.04 -2.93 14.70
N GLY A 6 1.18 -2.45 14.89
CA GLY A 6 1.66 -1.23 14.23
C GLY A 6 1.65 -1.35 12.71
N VAL A 7 2.20 -2.43 12.16
CA VAL A 7 2.28 -2.64 10.70
C VAL A 7 0.89 -2.72 10.06
N LEU A 8 -0.03 -3.48 10.65
CA LEU A 8 -1.38 -3.62 10.11
C LEU A 8 -2.16 -2.30 10.23
N LYS A 9 -2.05 -1.58 11.34
CA LYS A 9 -2.67 -0.25 11.50
C LYS A 9 -2.18 0.74 10.43
N THR A 10 -0.86 0.83 10.22
CA THR A 10 -0.29 1.68 9.18
C THR A 10 -0.82 1.31 7.79
N ALA A 11 -0.86 0.01 7.47
CA ALA A 11 -1.35 -0.44 6.17
C ALA A 11 -2.84 -0.16 5.95
N VAL A 12 -3.68 -0.35 6.97
CA VAL A 12 -5.12 -0.04 6.92
C VAL A 12 -5.33 1.46 6.72
N ASN A 13 -4.61 2.29 7.47
CA ASN A 13 -4.69 3.74 7.33
C ASN A 13 -4.19 4.21 5.96
N GLY A 14 -3.13 3.59 5.42
CA GLY A 14 -2.67 3.87 4.07
C GLY A 14 -3.66 3.47 2.98
N ALA A 15 -4.45 2.40 3.18
CA ALA A 15 -5.47 2.01 2.21
C ALA A 15 -6.63 3.02 2.14
N LYS A 16 -7.00 3.64 3.27
CA LYS A 16 -8.02 4.71 3.33
C LYS A 16 -7.63 5.94 2.52
N THR A 17 -6.36 6.15 2.21
CA THR A 17 -5.91 7.24 1.34
C THR A 17 -6.60 7.20 -0.02
N LEU A 18 -7.01 6.03 -0.52
CA LEU A 18 -7.73 5.91 -1.79
C LEU A 18 -9.02 6.76 -1.83
N ASP A 19 -9.71 6.92 -0.70
CA ASP A 19 -10.97 7.65 -0.63
C ASP A 19 -10.80 9.18 -0.80
N PHE A 20 -9.56 9.66 -0.70
CA PHE A 20 -9.21 11.09 -0.73
C PHE A 20 -8.34 11.48 -1.92
N LEU A 21 -8.04 10.54 -2.82
CA LEU A 21 -7.21 10.82 -4.00
C LEU A 21 -7.93 11.75 -4.98
N GLU A 22 -7.14 12.59 -5.65
CA GLU A 22 -7.58 13.51 -6.69
C GLU A 22 -6.96 13.17 -8.06
N ASP A 23 -7.47 13.79 -9.12
CA ASP A 23 -6.90 13.61 -10.45
C ASP A 23 -5.48 14.19 -10.51
N GLY A 24 -4.56 13.43 -11.08
CA GLY A 24 -3.15 13.82 -11.19
C GLY A 24 -2.27 13.44 -10.01
N ASP A 25 -2.85 13.00 -8.88
CA ASP A 25 -2.11 12.44 -7.75
C ASP A 25 -1.22 11.27 -8.18
N LYS A 26 -0.06 11.14 -7.55
CA LYS A 26 0.89 10.07 -7.84
C LYS A 26 0.88 8.99 -6.76
N ILE A 27 0.95 7.75 -7.21
CA ILE A 27 1.09 6.57 -6.35
C ILE A 27 2.37 5.83 -6.74
N LEU A 28 3.20 5.52 -5.75
CA LEU A 28 4.36 4.64 -5.94
C LEU A 28 3.92 3.20 -5.70
N ILE A 29 4.12 2.33 -6.69
CA ILE A 29 3.98 0.88 -6.54
C ILE A 29 5.38 0.28 -6.48
N SER A 30 5.72 -0.33 -5.34
CA SER A 30 7.10 -0.79 -5.07
C SER A 30 7.14 -2.29 -4.82
N GLU A 31 7.94 -2.99 -5.61
CA GLU A 31 8.15 -4.41 -5.53
C GLU A 31 9.54 -4.76 -4.99
N GLY A 32 9.60 -5.76 -4.12
CA GLY A 32 10.84 -6.20 -3.50
C GLY A 32 11.63 -7.20 -4.33
N CYS A 33 11.14 -7.54 -5.51
CA CYS A 33 11.74 -8.55 -6.39
C CYS A 33 11.93 -7.97 -7.79
N THR A 34 12.90 -8.49 -8.53
CA THR A 34 13.16 -8.10 -9.93
C THR A 34 12.62 -9.12 -10.92
N HIS A 35 11.99 -10.20 -10.44
CA HIS A 35 11.67 -11.38 -11.25
C HIS A 35 10.22 -11.45 -11.77
N HIS A 36 9.37 -10.47 -11.47
CA HIS A 36 7.99 -10.47 -12.00
C HIS A 36 7.92 -9.91 -13.42
N ARG A 37 8.13 -10.79 -14.40
CA ARG A 37 7.73 -10.58 -15.81
C ARG A 37 6.83 -11.72 -16.27
N GLN A 38 5.59 -11.69 -15.82
CA GLN A 38 4.49 -12.42 -16.46
C GLN A 38 3.55 -11.38 -17.06
N CYS A 39 2.98 -11.66 -18.25
CA CYS A 39 1.85 -10.88 -18.74
C CYS A 39 0.73 -10.90 -17.68
N ASP A 40 0.07 -9.76 -17.45
CA ASP A 40 -0.98 -9.55 -16.44
C ASP A 40 -0.52 -9.55 -14.97
N ASP A 41 0.68 -9.02 -14.72
CA ASP A 41 1.21 -8.85 -13.37
C ASP A 41 0.29 -7.98 -12.47
N ILE A 42 0.14 -8.42 -11.22
CA ILE A 42 -0.72 -7.78 -10.23
C ILE A 42 -0.23 -6.37 -9.94
N GLY A 43 1.08 -6.19 -9.75
CA GLY A 43 1.66 -4.92 -9.35
C GLY A 43 1.58 -3.85 -10.43
N THR A 44 1.88 -4.20 -11.68
CA THR A 44 2.01 -3.23 -12.77
C THR A 44 0.76 -3.06 -13.64
N VAL A 45 -0.19 -4.01 -13.60
CA VAL A 45 -1.40 -3.98 -14.43
C VAL A 45 -2.69 -3.96 -13.61
N LYS A 46 -2.95 -5.03 -12.84
CA LYS A 46 -4.27 -5.22 -12.21
C LYS A 46 -4.50 -4.22 -11.08
N LEU A 47 -3.49 -4.00 -10.23
CA LEU A 47 -3.62 -3.10 -9.09
C LEU A 47 -3.82 -1.64 -9.52
N PRO A 48 -3.05 -1.08 -10.47
CA PRO A 48 -3.35 0.23 -11.07
C PRO A 48 -4.77 0.36 -11.62
N GLN A 49 -5.27 -0.68 -12.31
CA GLN A 49 -6.62 -0.69 -12.87
C GLN A 49 -7.67 -0.69 -11.75
N TRP A 50 -7.53 -1.55 -10.75
CA TRP A 50 -8.45 -1.60 -9.62
C TRP A 50 -8.47 -0.30 -8.82
N ILE A 51 -7.31 0.33 -8.60
CA ILE A 51 -7.24 1.64 -7.93
C ILE A 51 -8.02 2.68 -8.74
N LYS A 52 -7.77 2.78 -10.05
CA LYS A 52 -8.51 3.72 -10.92
C LYS A 52 -10.02 3.45 -10.92
N SER A 53 -10.42 2.19 -11.00
CA SER A 53 -11.84 1.81 -10.96
C SER A 53 -12.49 2.12 -9.61
N TYR A 54 -11.77 1.90 -8.50
CA TYR A 54 -12.26 2.18 -7.15
C TYR A 54 -12.42 3.69 -6.91
N THR A 55 -11.40 4.48 -7.24
CA THR A 55 -11.40 5.93 -6.96
C THR A 55 -12.19 6.73 -7.98
N ASN A 56 -12.36 6.19 -9.20
CA ASN A 56 -12.86 6.91 -10.37
C ASN A 56 -12.04 8.19 -10.66
N LYS A 57 -10.71 8.13 -10.40
CA LYS A 57 -9.75 9.23 -10.62
C LYS A 57 -8.68 8.86 -11.62
N ASN A 58 -8.18 9.85 -12.35
CA ASN A 58 -7.02 9.74 -13.22
C ASN A 58 -5.71 9.97 -12.46
N VAL A 59 -5.36 9.01 -11.60
CA VAL A 59 -4.09 9.00 -10.87
C VAL A 59 -2.94 8.50 -11.73
N LYS A 60 -1.72 8.92 -11.38
CA LYS A 60 -0.45 8.53 -12.00
C LYS A 60 0.23 7.46 -11.16
N PHE A 61 0.90 6.53 -11.83
CA PHE A 61 1.65 5.47 -11.19
C PHE A 61 3.13 5.53 -11.56
N GLU A 62 3.99 5.33 -10.57
CA GLU A 62 5.41 5.07 -10.76
C GLU A 62 5.75 3.73 -10.11
N PHE A 63 6.72 3.02 -10.68
CA PHE A 63 7.02 1.64 -10.31
C PHE A 63 8.49 1.47 -9.95
N THR A 64 8.77 0.73 -8.88
CA THR A 64 10.13 0.32 -8.49
C THR A 64 10.18 -1.18 -8.23
N SER A 65 11.36 -1.79 -8.39
CA SER A 65 11.53 -3.24 -8.24
C SER A 65 12.87 -3.60 -7.58
N GLY A 66 12.93 -4.76 -6.95
CA GLY A 66 14.14 -5.20 -6.24
C GLY A 66 14.50 -4.28 -5.07
N ASN A 67 15.77 -3.87 -5.03
CA ASN A 67 16.28 -2.94 -3.99
C ASN A 67 16.06 -1.47 -4.34
N ASP A 68 15.48 -1.17 -5.49
CA ASP A 68 15.24 0.21 -5.91
C ASP A 68 14.08 0.83 -5.12
N PHE A 69 14.28 2.04 -4.63
CA PHE A 69 13.29 2.83 -3.89
C PHE A 69 13.65 4.31 -4.00
N PRO A 70 12.70 5.23 -4.28
CA PRO A 70 13.05 6.62 -4.54
C PRO A 70 13.65 7.29 -3.30
N ASP A 71 14.70 8.10 -3.50
CA ASP A 71 15.33 8.90 -2.45
C ASP A 71 14.49 10.10 -2.02
N ASN A 72 13.36 10.35 -2.69
CA ASN A 72 12.39 11.38 -2.33
C ASN A 72 10.96 10.89 -2.60
N LEU A 73 10.13 10.88 -1.56
CA LEU A 73 8.74 10.44 -1.65
C LEU A 73 7.73 11.59 -1.68
N THR A 74 8.15 12.85 -1.54
CA THR A 74 7.23 13.99 -1.31
C THR A 74 6.26 14.26 -2.46
N SER A 75 6.50 13.68 -3.64
CA SER A 75 5.59 13.81 -4.79
C SER A 75 4.48 12.76 -4.84
N TYR A 76 4.48 11.77 -3.94
CA TYR A 76 3.50 10.69 -3.91
C TYR A 76 2.48 10.91 -2.81
N GLN A 77 1.23 10.54 -3.07
CA GLN A 77 0.17 10.54 -2.06
C GLN A 77 0.05 9.20 -1.34
N LEU A 78 0.61 8.14 -1.92
CA LEU A 78 0.55 6.80 -1.36
C LEU A 78 1.72 5.94 -1.88
N VAL A 79 2.33 5.17 -0.98
CA VAL A 79 3.20 4.05 -1.33
C VAL A 79 2.45 2.74 -1.14
N VAL A 80 2.42 1.93 -2.18
CA VAL A 80 1.81 0.59 -2.19
C VAL A 80 2.90 -0.43 -2.44
N HIS A 81 3.22 -1.24 -1.42
CA HIS A 81 4.30 -2.20 -1.51
C HIS A 81 3.80 -3.64 -1.65
N CYS A 82 4.51 -4.48 -2.38
CA CYS A 82 4.24 -5.91 -2.41
C CYS A 82 4.47 -6.57 -1.01
N GLY A 83 4.23 -7.88 -0.89
CA GLY A 83 4.51 -8.62 0.35
C GLY A 83 5.99 -8.65 0.77
N GLY A 84 6.92 -8.24 -0.11
CA GLY A 84 8.35 -8.13 0.20
C GLY A 84 9.03 -9.48 0.45
N CYS A 85 8.51 -10.59 -0.10
CA CYS A 85 9.01 -11.94 0.16
C CYS A 85 10.50 -12.15 -0.18
N MET A 86 11.03 -11.36 -1.12
CA MET A 86 12.44 -11.39 -1.54
C MET A 86 13.31 -10.35 -0.83
N LEU A 87 12.73 -9.48 0.00
CA LEU A 87 13.47 -8.48 0.77
C LEU A 87 13.80 -9.01 2.16
N ASN A 88 14.93 -8.58 2.69
CA ASN A 88 15.23 -8.77 4.09
C ASN A 88 14.40 -7.82 4.97
N GLU A 89 14.32 -8.14 6.26
CA GLU A 89 13.53 -7.36 7.22
C GLU A 89 14.05 -5.92 7.40
N LYS A 90 15.36 -5.70 7.28
CA LYS A 90 15.98 -4.38 7.43
C LYS A 90 15.54 -3.45 6.31
N GLU A 91 15.52 -3.95 5.08
CA GLU A 91 15.08 -3.22 3.89
C GLU A 91 13.59 -2.88 3.98
N MET A 92 12.75 -3.84 4.37
CA MET A 92 11.32 -3.56 4.51
C MET A 92 11.04 -2.49 5.58
N LYS A 93 11.73 -2.57 6.72
CA LYS A 93 11.65 -1.56 7.78
C LYS A 93 12.13 -0.19 7.32
N TYR A 94 13.21 -0.15 6.54
CA TYR A 94 13.74 1.09 5.99
C TYR A 94 12.68 1.79 5.14
N ARG A 95 12.08 1.09 4.17
CA ARG A 95 11.04 1.69 3.30
C ARG A 95 9.83 2.19 4.08
N GLN A 96 9.34 1.41 5.05
CA GLN A 96 8.22 1.83 5.91
C GLN A 96 8.56 3.06 6.74
N ARG A 97 9.76 3.09 7.34
CA ARG A 97 10.23 4.22 8.12
C ARG A 97 10.42 5.46 7.26
N PHE A 98 11.00 5.32 6.08
CA PHE A 98 11.24 6.42 5.17
C PHE A 98 9.94 7.07 4.67
N ALA A 99 8.94 6.25 4.34
CA ALA A 99 7.60 6.76 4.02
C ALA A 99 6.97 7.50 5.21
N ALA A 100 7.07 6.96 6.43
CA ALA A 100 6.56 7.61 7.64
C ALA A 100 7.28 8.94 7.93
N GLU A 101 8.61 8.99 7.82
CA GLU A 101 9.40 10.22 8.01
C GLU A 101 9.09 11.27 6.92
N SER A 102 8.72 10.81 5.72
CA SER A 102 8.27 11.67 4.61
C SER A 102 6.79 12.09 4.72
N ASN A 103 6.08 11.66 5.77
CA ASN A 103 4.63 11.82 5.94
C ASN A 103 3.80 11.25 4.77
N ILE A 104 4.30 10.23 4.09
CA ILE A 104 3.59 9.55 3.01
C ILE A 104 2.93 8.28 3.52
N PRO A 105 1.61 8.12 3.33
CA PRO A 105 0.90 6.89 3.67
C PRO A 105 1.52 5.66 3.01
N PHE A 106 1.55 4.54 3.74
CA PHE A 106 2.15 3.29 3.28
C PHE A 106 1.18 2.13 3.49
N THR A 107 0.96 1.34 2.44
CA THR A 107 0.12 0.13 2.51
C THR A 107 0.75 -1.03 1.72
N ASN A 108 0.07 -2.18 1.70
CA ASN A 108 0.48 -3.33 0.92
C ASN A 108 -0.66 -3.89 0.07
N TYR A 109 -0.31 -4.71 -0.92
CA TYR A 109 -1.27 -5.26 -1.89
C TYR A 109 -2.44 -5.96 -1.22
N GLY A 110 -2.18 -6.84 -0.26
CA GLY A 110 -3.24 -7.63 0.38
C GLY A 110 -4.27 -6.76 1.10
N ILE A 111 -3.80 -5.77 1.87
CA ILE A 111 -4.69 -4.84 2.57
C ILE A 111 -5.44 -3.94 1.60
N LEU A 112 -4.75 -3.40 0.58
CA LEU A 112 -5.37 -2.51 -0.39
C LEU A 112 -6.43 -3.21 -1.23
N ILE A 113 -6.17 -4.44 -1.68
CA ILE A 113 -7.13 -5.26 -2.43
C ILE A 113 -8.34 -5.59 -1.56
N ALA A 114 -8.12 -6.03 -0.31
CA ALA A 114 -9.21 -6.33 0.61
C ALA A 114 -10.06 -5.08 0.93
N PHE A 115 -9.42 -3.91 1.00
CA PHE A 115 -10.08 -2.62 1.20
C PHE A 115 -10.99 -2.28 0.01
N MET A 116 -10.44 -2.27 -1.21
CA MET A 116 -11.19 -1.97 -2.44
C MET A 116 -12.35 -2.95 -2.69
N GLN A 117 -12.22 -4.21 -2.25
CA GLN A 117 -13.27 -5.23 -2.37
C GLN A 117 -14.30 -5.20 -1.23
N GLY A 118 -14.13 -4.34 -0.22
CA GLY A 118 -15.03 -4.26 0.95
C GLY A 118 -14.95 -5.45 1.90
N ILE A 119 -13.97 -6.34 1.75
CA ILE A 119 -13.81 -7.54 2.57
C ILE A 119 -12.81 -7.36 3.72
N LEU A 120 -12.09 -6.23 3.78
CA LEU A 120 -11.03 -6.00 4.77
C LEU A 120 -11.53 -6.20 6.22
N GLN A 121 -12.70 -5.64 6.55
CA GLN A 121 -13.28 -5.79 7.90
C GLN A 121 -13.47 -7.27 8.28
N ARG A 122 -13.96 -8.08 7.34
CA ARG A 122 -14.14 -9.53 7.53
C ARG A 122 -12.80 -10.25 7.62
N SER A 123 -11.83 -9.88 6.77
CA SER A 123 -10.50 -10.51 6.76
C SER A 123 -9.73 -10.29 8.05
N ILE A 124 -9.92 -9.13 8.71
CA ILE A 124 -9.25 -8.81 9.98
C ILE A 124 -10.11 -9.10 11.21
N SER A 125 -11.35 -9.55 11.07
CA SER A 125 -12.25 -9.81 12.22
C SER A 125 -11.76 -10.95 13.12
N VAL A 126 -10.94 -11.85 12.58
CA VAL A 126 -10.21 -12.86 13.35
C VAL A 126 -9.16 -12.25 14.30
N PHE A 127 -8.88 -10.95 14.16
CA PHE A 127 -8.03 -10.15 15.05
C PHE A 127 -8.86 -9.01 15.66
N PRO A 128 -9.59 -9.26 16.77
CA PRO A 128 -10.55 -8.32 17.35
C PRO A 128 -9.99 -6.93 17.65
N GLU A 129 -8.69 -6.83 17.96
CA GLU A 129 -7.99 -5.60 18.29
C GLU A 129 -7.80 -4.61 17.13
N PHE A 130 -8.13 -4.99 15.89
CA PHE A 130 -8.06 -4.13 14.70
C PHE A 130 -9.42 -3.64 14.21
N LEU A 131 -10.52 -4.20 14.72
CA LEU A 131 -11.86 -3.77 14.35
C LEU A 131 -12.14 -2.30 14.70
N SER A 132 -11.48 -1.78 15.74
CA SER A 132 -11.57 -0.36 16.11
C SER A 132 -10.92 0.58 15.09
N GLU A 133 -9.93 0.13 14.32
CA GLU A 133 -9.23 0.94 13.32
C GLU A 133 -10.04 1.09 12.03
N MET A 134 -11.06 0.27 11.81
CA MET A 134 -11.95 0.33 10.64
C MET A 134 -13.07 1.37 10.78
N LYS A 135 -13.32 1.90 11.99
CA LYS A 135 -14.32 2.95 12.16
C LYS A 135 -13.86 4.22 11.45
N PRO A 136 -14.75 4.95 10.76
CA PRO A 136 -14.42 6.29 10.28
C PRO A 136 -14.01 7.16 11.47
N PRO A 137 -13.08 8.12 11.29
CA PRO A 137 -12.80 9.09 12.34
C PRO A 137 -14.11 9.80 12.68
N SER A 138 -14.50 9.72 13.95
CA SER A 138 -15.62 10.44 14.56
C SER A 138 -15.35 11.93 14.60
#